data_AF-A0A939Z1Z1-F1
#
_entry.id   AF-A0A939Z1Z1-F1
#
_cell.length_a   1.000
_cell.length_b   1.000
_cell.length_c   1.000
_cell.angle_alpha   90.00
_cell.angle_beta   90.00
_cell.angle_gamma   90.00
#
_symmetry.space_group_name_H-M   'P 1'
#
loop_
_entity.id
_entity.type
_entity.pdbx_description
1 polymer ?
#
loop_
_entity_poly.entity_id
_entity_poly.type
_entity_poly.pdbx_seq_one_letter_code
_entity_poly.pdbx_strand_id
1 'polypeptide(L)' 'MEINGKTVFADGKNAFEDAAREAENCPFFSEDCEDELFCDDETSCYNCRYRRWTAESFECMKRCPK' A
#
# COMPACT_ATOMS: atom_id res chain seq x y z
N MET A 1 5.13 -8.86 -2.48
CA MET A 1 6.30 -9.76 -2.35
C MET A 1 6.51 -10.07 -0.88
N GLU A 2 6.98 -11.27 -0.49
CA GLU A 2 7.38 -11.52 0.91
C GLU A 2 8.92 -11.42 1.03
N ILE A 3 9.42 -10.55 1.92
CA ILE A 3 10.85 -10.38 2.22
C ILE A 3 11.02 -10.54 3.72
N ASN A 4 11.80 -11.54 4.15
CA ASN A 4 12.03 -11.83 5.58
C ASN A 4 10.73 -11.91 6.42
N GLY A 5 9.67 -12.51 5.87
CA GLY A 5 8.37 -12.64 6.52
C GLY A 5 7.48 -11.39 6.49
N LYS A 6 7.90 -10.31 5.81
CA LYS A 6 7.13 -9.07 5.64
C LYS A 6 6.54 -9.01 4.23
N THR A 7 5.28 -8.62 4.11
CA THR A 7 4.65 -8.36 2.81
C THR A 7 5.04 -6.95 2.34
N VAL A 8 5.93 -6.86 1.36
CA VAL A 8 6.43 -5.60 0.77
C VAL A 8 5.75 -5.36 -0.58
N PHE A 9 5.35 -4.12 -0.84
CA PHE A 9 4.88 -3.69 -2.16
C PHE A 9 6.06 -3.67 -3.14
N ALA A 10 5.98 -4.45 -4.21
CA ALA A 10 7.14 -4.81 -5.02
C ALA A 10 7.56 -3.71 -6.00
N ASP A 11 6.61 -2.88 -6.46
CA ASP A 11 6.82 -1.96 -7.58
C ASP A 11 7.35 -0.57 -7.13
N GLY A 12 7.69 -0.43 -5.84
CA GLY A 12 8.34 0.75 -5.29
C GLY A 12 7.40 1.93 -5.02
N LYS A 13 7.95 3.14 -4.84
CA LYS A 13 7.21 4.36 -4.45
C LYS A 13 6.54 5.12 -5.60
N ASN A 14 6.83 4.75 -6.84
CA ASN A 14 6.37 5.49 -8.02
C ASN A 14 5.38 4.69 -8.87
N ALA A 15 5.00 3.48 -8.46
CA ALA A 15 4.05 2.64 -9.17
C ALA A 15 2.61 2.96 -8.72
N PHE A 16 2.12 4.15 -9.08
CA PHE A 16 0.80 4.65 -8.71
C PHE A 16 -0.34 3.79 -9.24
N GLU A 17 -0.29 3.43 -10.52
CA GLU A 17 -1.33 2.60 -11.15
C GLU A 17 -1.41 1.19 -10.54
N ASP A 18 -0.27 0.57 -10.24
CA ASP A 18 -0.23 -0.76 -9.60
C ASP A 18 -0.72 -0.71 -8.15
N ALA A 19 -0.37 0.35 -7.40
CA ALA A 19 -0.83 0.54 -6.03
C ALA A 19 -2.34 0.82 -5.95
N ALA A 20 -2.90 1.55 -6.92
CA ALA A 20 -4.34 1.75 -7.06
C ALA A 20 -5.05 0.44 -7.38
N ARG A 21 -4.63 -0.27 -8.44
CA ARG A 21 -5.20 -1.56 -8.84
C ARG A 21 -5.19 -2.57 -7.70
N GLU A 22 -4.12 -2.63 -6.91
CA GLU A 22 -4.03 -3.53 -5.77
C GLU A 22 -4.97 -3.12 -4.62
N ALA A 23 -5.12 -1.83 -4.35
CA ALA A 23 -6.02 -1.33 -3.32
C ALA A 23 -7.49 -1.60 -3.67
N GLU A 24 -7.88 -1.37 -4.92
CA GLU A 24 -9.25 -1.64 -5.42
C GLU A 24 -9.66 -3.11 -5.23
N ASN A 25 -8.69 -4.02 -5.24
CA ASN A 25 -8.93 -5.46 -5.09
C ASN A 25 -8.59 -6.00 -3.69
N CYS A 26 -8.00 -5.21 -2.77
CA CYS A 26 -7.66 -5.73 -1.44
C CYS A 26 -8.86 -5.62 -0.47
N PRO A 27 -9.37 -6.74 0.08
CA PRO A 27 -10.49 -6.74 1.04
C PRO A 27 -10.13 -6.14 2.41
N PHE A 28 -8.85 -5.86 2.65
CA PHE A 28 -8.36 -5.23 3.88
C PHE A 28 -7.96 -3.78 3.69
N PHE A 29 -8.19 -3.21 2.50
CA PHE A 29 -7.94 -1.79 2.29
C PHE A 29 -8.72 -0.97 3.31
N SER A 30 -8.03 0.01 3.88
CA SER A 30 -8.61 1.01 4.76
C SER A 30 -7.80 2.27 4.56
N GLU A 31 -8.46 3.31 4.09
CA GLU A 31 -7.88 4.63 3.93
C GLU A 31 -7.27 5.13 5.25
N ASP A 32 -6.15 5.84 5.16
CA ASP A 32 -5.53 6.55 6.27
C ASP A 32 -6.32 7.85 6.57
N CYS A 33 -5.92 8.64 7.57
CA CYS A 33 -6.56 9.94 7.77
C CYS A 33 -6.20 10.94 6.65
N GLU A 34 -7.07 11.94 6.42
CA GLU A 34 -6.91 12.94 5.34
C GLU A 34 -5.53 13.62 5.33
N ASP A 35 -4.97 13.96 6.49
CA ASP A 35 -3.62 14.54 6.64
C ASP A 35 -2.45 13.59 6.26
N GLU A 36 -2.72 12.29 6.09
CA GLU A 36 -1.72 11.24 5.81
C GLU A 36 -1.87 10.64 4.40
N LEU A 37 -2.80 11.16 3.59
CA LEU A 37 -2.95 10.75 2.19
C LEU A 37 -1.75 11.23 1.37
N PHE A 38 -1.23 10.32 0.56
CA PHE A 38 -0.08 10.56 -0.32
C PHE A 38 -0.50 10.83 -1.77
N CYS A 39 -1.61 10.24 -2.20
CA CYS A 39 -2.25 10.50 -3.49
C CYS A 39 -3.55 11.28 -3.26
N ASP A 40 -3.79 12.34 -4.04
CA ASP A 40 -5.03 13.14 -4.00
C ASP A 40 -6.28 12.26 -4.19
N ASP A 41 -6.92 11.87 -3.09
CA ASP A 41 -8.21 11.15 -3.03
C ASP A 41 -8.33 9.84 -3.85
N GLU A 42 -7.21 9.26 -4.29
CA GLU A 42 -7.22 7.98 -4.99
C GLU A 42 -7.22 6.79 -4.01
N THR A 43 -8.09 5.81 -4.27
CA THR A 43 -8.02 4.50 -3.59
C THR A 43 -6.72 3.81 -4.00
N SER A 44 -5.69 3.92 -3.16
CA SER A 44 -4.33 3.43 -3.43
C SER A 44 -3.68 2.82 -2.20
N CYS A 45 -2.82 1.83 -2.38
CA CYS A 45 -2.07 1.24 -1.28
C CYS A 45 -1.16 2.28 -0.58
N TYR A 46 -0.80 3.37 -1.27
CA TYR A 46 -0.12 4.53 -0.67
C TYR A 46 -0.99 5.32 0.31
N ASN A 47 -2.31 5.20 0.21
CA ASN A 47 -3.29 5.83 1.10
C ASN A 47 -3.85 4.85 2.13
N CYS A 48 -3.31 3.63 2.22
CA CYS A 48 -3.80 2.63 3.15
C CYS A 48 -3.13 2.77 4.53
N ARG A 49 -3.92 2.82 5.61
CA ARG A 49 -3.43 2.91 7.00
C ARG A 49 -2.53 1.77 7.45
N TYR A 50 -2.56 0.65 6.73
CA TYR A 50 -1.74 -0.53 7.01
C TYR A 50 -0.36 -0.46 6.35
N ARG A 51 -0.05 0.62 5.61
CA ARG A 51 1.28 0.84 5.05
C ARG A 51 2.31 1.20 6.13
N ARG A 52 3.55 0.77 5.92
CA ARG A 52 4.73 1.20 6.67
C ARG A 52 5.84 1.52 5.69
N TRP A 53 6.12 2.80 5.48
CA TRP A 53 7.14 3.24 4.53
C TRP A 53 8.51 2.65 4.86
N THR A 54 9.21 2.22 3.81
CA THR A 54 10.63 1.86 3.85
C THR A 54 11.41 2.86 3.00
N ALA A 55 12.72 2.69 2.89
CA ALA A 55 13.54 3.54 2.03
C ALA A 55 13.08 3.46 0.56
N GLU A 56 12.77 2.26 0.07
CA GLU A 56 12.52 1.97 -1.35
C GLU A 56 11.02 1.81 -1.70
N SER A 57 10.17 1.45 -0.73
CA SER A 57 8.75 1.14 -0.94
C SER A 57 7.98 1.27 0.40
N PHE A 58 7.07 0.33 0.69
CA PHE A 58 6.39 0.17 1.97
C PHE A 58 6.04 -1.31 2.23
N GLU A 59 5.89 -1.64 3.51
CA GLU A 59 5.36 -2.91 4.01
C GLU A 59 3.86 -2.79 4.25
N CYS A 60 3.11 -3.84 3.94
CA CYS A 60 1.70 -3.97 4.32
C CYS A 60 1.59 -4.79 5.62
N MET A 61 0.99 -4.18 6.65
CA MET A 61 0.80 -4.79 7.97
C MET A 61 -0.45 -5.69 8.03
N LYS A 62 -1.26 -5.69 6.97
CA LYS A 62 -2.32 -6.68 6.75
C LYS A 62 -1.86 -7.62 5.66
N ARG A 63 -1.74 -8.91 5.96
CA ARG A 63 -1.54 -9.91 4.90
C ARG A 63 -2.78 -9.92 4.00
N CYS A 64 -2.77 -9.16 2.89
CA CYS A 64 -3.68 -9.43 1.78
C CYS A 64 -3.20 -10.76 1.18
N PRO A 65 -4.03 -11.83 1.14
CA PRO A 65 -3.73 -12.97 0.28
C PRO A 65 -3.71 -12.45 -1.15
N LYS A 66 -2.54 -12.54 -1.78
CA LYS A 66 -2.33 -12.19 -3.19
C LYS A 66 -2.85 -13.31 -4.07
#